data_AF-A0A7V2UUN0-F1
#
_entry.id   AF-A0A7V2UUN0-F1
#
_cell.length_a   1.000
_cell.length_b   1.000
_cell.length_c   1.000
_cell.angle_alpha   90.00
_cell.angle_beta   90.00
_cell.angle_gamma   90.00
#
_symmetry.space_group_name_H-M   'P 1'
#
loop_
_entity.id
_entity.type
_entity.pdbx_description
1 polymer ?
#
loop_
_entity_poly.entity_id
_entity_poly.type
_entity_poly.pdbx_seq_one_letter_code
_entity_poly.pdbx_strand_id
1 'polypeptide(L)'
;MVKSTRSLRRLFSPEEADRMLPLVRVIVRDLVEAHRALAERIDGFEKARMSDPVGFDSEAAERQIEDAHRAFDVLLRELGQLGVVCRDASRGLVEFPALFGVITWEPGEAAVRVG
;
A
#
# COMPACT_ATOMS: atom_id res chain seq x y z
N MET A 1 14.47 3.29 23.93
CA MET A 1 14.25 1.85 23.65
C MET A 1 12.75 1.58 23.69
N VAL A 2 12.06 1.77 22.56
CA VAL A 2 10.60 1.61 22.51
C VAL A 2 10.32 0.15 22.22
N LYS A 3 9.78 -0.57 23.21
CA LYS A 3 9.31 -1.94 23.06
C LYS A 3 8.21 -1.93 22.02
N SER A 4 8.47 -2.55 20.86
CA SER A 4 7.49 -2.73 19.80
C SER A 4 6.35 -3.57 20.37
N THR A 5 5.23 -2.92 20.69
CA THR A 5 3.98 -3.59 21.05
C THR A 5 3.61 -4.44 19.84
N ARG A 6 3.93 -5.74 19.89
CA ARG A 6 3.30 -6.76 19.05
C ARG A 6 1.82 -6.77 19.44
N SER A 7 1.04 -5.83 18.92
CA SER A 7 -0.39 -6.04 18.68
C SER A 7 -0.45 -7.39 17.97
N LEU A 8 -1.09 -8.39 18.58
CA LEU A 8 -1.11 -9.80 18.16
C LEU A 8 -1.24 -9.92 16.63
N ARG A 9 -0.12 -9.90 15.91
CA ARG A 9 -0.12 -9.97 14.45
C ARG A 9 -0.51 -11.40 14.14
N ARG A 10 -1.59 -11.57 13.39
CA ARG A 10 -1.96 -12.86 12.80
C ARG A 10 -0.70 -13.43 12.14
N LEU A 11 -0.28 -14.62 12.57
CA LEU A 11 0.83 -15.33 11.96
C LEU A 11 0.27 -16.27 10.90
N PHE A 12 1.02 -16.41 9.81
CA PHE A 12 0.65 -17.21 8.65
C PHE A 12 1.62 -18.37 8.46
N SER A 13 1.06 -19.53 8.10
CA SER A 13 1.77 -20.54 7.31
C SER A 13 1.80 -20.15 5.83
N PRO A 14 2.75 -20.68 5.03
CA PRO A 14 2.77 -20.49 3.58
C PRO A 14 1.44 -20.87 2.92
N GLU A 15 0.83 -21.98 3.34
CA GLU A 15 -0.43 -22.48 2.81
C GLU A 15 -1.62 -21.58 3.16
N GLU A 16 -1.61 -20.94 4.33
CA GLU A 16 -2.62 -19.92 4.69
C GLU A 16 -2.45 -18.64 3.86
N ALA A 17 -1.21 -18.20 3.66
CA ALA A 17 -0.92 -17.02 2.87
C ALA A 17 -1.35 -17.21 1.40
N ASP A 18 -1.04 -18.36 0.79
CA ASP A 18 -1.48 -18.71 -0.57
C ASP A 18 -3.02 -18.74 -0.69
N ARG A 19 -3.72 -19.28 0.31
CA ARG A 19 -5.20 -19.27 0.31
C ARG A 19 -5.79 -17.85 0.36
N MET A 20 -5.06 -16.88 0.88
CA MET A 20 -5.49 -15.48 0.94
C MET A 20 -5.13 -14.68 -0.30
N LEU A 21 -4.21 -15.17 -1.14
CA LEU A 21 -3.75 -14.47 -2.33
C LEU A 21 -4.86 -14.00 -3.27
N PRO A 22 -5.96 -14.72 -3.53
CA PRO A 22 -7.01 -14.22 -4.42
C PRO A 22 -7.58 -12.86 -3.97
N LEU A 23 -7.80 -12.68 -2.66
CA LEU A 23 -8.28 -11.42 -2.11
C LEU A 23 -7.16 -10.38 -2.03
N VAL A 24 -5.99 -10.77 -1.50
CA VAL A 24 -4.84 -9.85 -1.35
C VAL A 24 -4.40 -9.30 -2.70
N ARG A 25 -4.43 -10.11 -3.76
CA ARG A 25 -4.06 -9.69 -5.13
C ARG A 25 -4.96 -8.56 -5.64
N VAL A 26 -6.26 -8.60 -5.36
CA VAL A 26 -7.20 -7.55 -5.77
C VAL A 26 -6.87 -6.25 -5.03
N ILE A 27 -6.72 -6.32 -3.71
CA ILE A 27 -6.41 -5.14 -2.87
C ILE A 27 -5.07 -4.53 -3.27
N VAL A 28 -4.04 -5.36 -3.50
CA VAL A 28 -2.70 -4.89 -3.89
C VAL A 28 -2.70 -4.26 -5.28
N ARG A 29 -3.45 -4.80 -6.24
CA ARG A 29 -3.60 -4.15 -7.55
C ARG A 29 -4.15 -2.73 -7.37
N ASP A 30 -5.24 -2.60 -6.63
CA ASP A 30 -5.89 -1.31 -6.40
C ASP A 30 -4.97 -0.37 -5.60
N LEU A 31 -4.15 -0.91 -4.68
CA LEU A 31 -3.17 -0.15 -3.91
C LEU A 31 -2.07 0.42 -4.78
N VAL A 32 -1.54 -0.36 -5.73
CA VAL A 32 -0.51 0.10 -6.68
C VAL A 32 -1.06 1.21 -7.58
N GLU A 33 -2.31 1.06 -8.04
CA GLU A 33 -2.99 2.09 -8.83
C GLU A 33 -3.22 3.37 -8.01
N ALA A 34 -3.68 3.25 -6.77
CA ALA A 34 -3.87 4.38 -5.85
C ALA A 34 -2.54 5.08 -5.53
N HIS A 35 -1.46 4.31 -5.32
CA HIS A 35 -0.11 4.86 -5.11
C HIS A 35 0.35 5.68 -6.33
N ARG A 36 0.18 5.15 -7.55
CA ARG A 36 0.52 5.86 -8.78
C ARG A 36 -0.30 7.14 -8.92
N ALA A 37 -1.61 7.05 -8.73
CA ALA A 37 -2.54 8.17 -8.83
C ALA A 37 -2.23 9.29 -7.81
N LEU A 38 -1.78 8.93 -6.62
CA LEU A 38 -1.34 9.87 -5.59
C LEU A 38 -0.01 10.53 -5.99
N ALA A 39 0.98 9.76 -6.42
CA ALA A 39 2.27 10.29 -6.86
C ALA A 39 2.13 11.26 -8.03
N GLU A 40 1.28 10.93 -9.02
CA GLU A 40 0.97 11.79 -10.17
C GLU A 40 0.31 13.11 -9.74
N ARG A 41 -0.57 13.09 -8.73
CA ARG A 41 -1.21 14.31 -8.21
C ARG A 41 -0.23 15.22 -7.48
N ILE A 42 0.66 14.65 -6.68
CA ILE A 42 1.70 15.41 -5.97
C ILE A 42 2.66 16.05 -6.99
N ASP A 43 3.16 15.28 -7.95
CA ASP A 43 4.05 15.78 -9.00
C ASP A 43 3.36 16.85 -9.86
N GLY A 44 2.08 16.64 -10.22
CA GLY A 44 1.27 17.61 -10.93
C GLY A 44 1.06 18.92 -10.15
N PHE A 45 0.80 18.82 -8.85
CA PHE A 45 0.69 19.98 -7.96
C PHE A 45 1.98 20.78 -7.91
N GLU A 46 3.13 20.12 -7.72
CA GLU A 46 4.43 20.77 -7.65
C GLU A 46 4.77 21.49 -8.96
N LYS A 47 4.55 20.83 -10.11
CA LYS A 47 4.75 21.42 -11.44
C LYS A 47 3.84 22.62 -11.70
N ALA A 48 2.56 22.51 -11.38
CA ALA A 48 1.60 23.59 -11.58
C ALA A 48 1.93 24.81 -10.70
N ARG A 49 2.25 24.57 -9.43
CA ARG A 49 2.68 25.62 -8.49
C ARG A 49 3.96 26.33 -8.95
N MET A 50 4.90 25.60 -9.56
CA MET A 50 6.12 26.20 -10.12
C MET A 50 5.88 26.97 -11.41
N SER A 51 4.94 26.52 -12.25
CA SER A 51 4.67 27.13 -13.56
C SER A 51 3.84 28.42 -13.47
N ASP A 52 2.89 28.49 -12.54
CA ASP A 52 2.07 29.68 -12.32
C ASP A 52 1.72 29.85 -10.83
N PRO A 53 2.65 30.41 -10.02
CA PRO A 53 2.43 30.53 -8.57
C PRO A 53 1.25 31.44 -8.17
N VAL A 54 0.78 32.32 -9.07
CA VAL A 54 -0.23 33.35 -8.76
C VAL A 54 -1.62 32.92 -9.23
N GLY A 55 -1.72 32.23 -10.37
CA GLY A 55 -2.98 31.73 -10.92
C GLY A 55 -3.35 30.29 -10.49
N PHE A 56 -2.46 29.60 -9.79
CA PHE A 56 -2.68 28.23 -9.34
C PHE A 56 -3.72 28.15 -8.21
N ASP A 57 -4.80 27.41 -8.45
CA ASP A 57 -5.79 27.05 -7.43
C ASP A 57 -5.24 25.92 -6.55
N SER A 58 -4.54 26.30 -5.48
CA SER A 58 -3.95 25.37 -4.53
C SER A 58 -4.99 24.57 -3.76
N GLU A 59 -6.15 25.16 -3.45
CA GLU A 59 -7.17 24.52 -2.62
C GLU A 59 -7.82 23.35 -3.36
N ALA A 60 -8.17 23.52 -4.63
CA ALA A 60 -8.73 22.42 -5.43
C ALA A 60 -7.72 21.27 -5.60
N ALA A 61 -6.44 21.59 -5.78
CA ALA A 61 -5.40 20.58 -5.97
C ALA A 61 -5.06 19.84 -4.66
N GLU A 62 -5.01 20.55 -3.52
CA GLU A 62 -4.85 19.96 -2.18
C GLU A 62 -5.98 18.97 -1.87
N ARG A 63 -7.24 19.33 -2.14
CA ARG A 63 -8.39 18.42 -1.95
C ARG A 63 -8.25 17.13 -2.77
N GLN A 64 -7.79 17.22 -4.02
CA GLN A 64 -7.57 16.04 -4.87
C GLN A 64 -6.46 15.14 -4.34
N ILE A 65 -5.39 15.72 -3.80
CA ILE A 65 -4.30 14.96 -3.14
C ILE A 65 -4.83 14.28 -1.87
N GLU A 66 -5.60 14.98 -1.05
CA GLU A 66 -6.23 14.41 0.13
C GLU A 66 -7.17 13.24 -0.20
N ASP A 67 -8.01 13.38 -1.24
CA ASP A 67 -8.89 12.30 -1.70
C ASP A 67 -8.09 11.06 -2.14
N ALA A 68 -7.00 11.26 -2.88
CA ALA A 68 -6.12 10.17 -3.30
C ALA A 68 -5.42 9.51 -2.10
N HIS A 69 -4.95 10.30 -1.13
CA HIS A 69 -4.41 9.78 0.13
C HIS A 69 -5.45 8.96 0.89
N ARG A 70 -6.69 9.45 1.01
CA ARG A 70 -7.77 8.71 1.69
C ARG A 70 -8.03 7.36 1.02
N ALA A 71 -8.09 7.32 -0.31
CA ALA A 71 -8.27 6.07 -1.06
C ALA A 71 -7.11 5.09 -0.81
N PHE A 72 -5.87 5.57 -0.86
CA PHE A 72 -4.68 4.78 -0.56
C PHE A 72 -4.69 4.20 0.86
N ASP A 73 -5.04 5.03 1.85
CA ASP A 73 -5.10 4.63 3.25
C ASP A 73 -6.20 3.59 3.54
N VAL A 74 -7.32 3.62 2.82
CA VAL A 74 -8.36 2.58 2.93
C VAL A 74 -7.77 1.22 2.57
N LEU A 75 -7.05 1.12 1.46
CA LEU A 75 -6.47 -0.13 0.98
C LEU A 75 -5.36 -0.66 1.92
N LEU A 76 -4.53 0.23 2.49
CA LEU A 76 -3.57 -0.13 3.52
C LEU A 76 -4.25 -0.68 4.78
N ARG A 77 -5.37 -0.08 5.21
CA ARG A 77 -6.15 -0.57 6.34
C ARG A 77 -6.79 -1.93 6.05
N GLU A 78 -7.30 -2.16 4.85
CA GLU A 78 -7.84 -3.47 4.45
C GLU A 78 -6.77 -4.57 4.53
N LEU A 79 -5.57 -4.32 3.98
CA LEU A 79 -4.44 -5.26 4.15
C LEU A 79 -4.10 -5.47 5.63
N GLY A 80 -4.07 -4.39 6.42
CA GLY A 80 -3.80 -4.46 7.85
C GLY A 80 -4.83 -5.28 8.62
N GLN A 81 -6.13 -5.16 8.28
CA GLN A 81 -7.22 -5.96 8.86
C GLN A 81 -7.08 -7.45 8.52
N LEU A 82 -6.54 -7.76 7.34
CA LEU A 82 -6.21 -9.13 6.96
C LEU A 82 -4.99 -9.68 7.70
N GLY A 83 -4.17 -8.83 8.32
CA GLY A 83 -2.89 -9.18 8.95
C GLY A 83 -1.70 -9.09 7.99
N VAL A 84 -1.91 -8.56 6.78
CA VAL A 84 -0.90 -8.42 5.72
C VAL A 84 -0.24 -7.04 5.82
N VAL A 85 1.08 -6.98 5.62
CA VAL A 85 1.85 -5.74 5.71
C VAL A 85 2.30 -5.33 4.32
N CYS A 86 1.93 -4.14 3.86
CA CYS A 86 2.54 -3.55 2.67
C CYS A 86 3.97 -3.11 2.99
N ARG A 87 4.94 -3.64 2.24
CA ARG A 87 6.37 -3.28 2.35
C ARG A 87 6.81 -2.28 1.30
N ASP A 88 6.21 -2.34 0.10
CA ASP A 88 6.48 -1.41 -0.99
C ASP A 88 5.23 -1.25 -1.86
N ALA A 89 4.54 -0.12 -1.73
CA ALA A 89 3.29 0.14 -2.44
C ALA A 89 3.51 0.47 -3.92
N SER A 90 4.73 0.87 -4.33
CA SER A 90 5.00 1.25 -5.72
C SER A 90 4.96 0.05 -6.67
N ARG A 91 5.38 -1.11 -6.18
CA ARG A 91 5.33 -2.40 -6.90
C ARG A 91 4.35 -3.40 -6.30
N GLY A 92 3.77 -3.13 -5.14
CA GLY A 92 2.82 -4.01 -4.47
C GLY A 92 3.46 -5.15 -3.68
N LEU A 93 4.68 -4.96 -3.16
CA LEU A 93 5.31 -5.95 -2.29
C LEU A 93 4.59 -5.99 -0.95
N VAL A 94 4.08 -7.16 -0.59
CA VAL A 94 3.46 -7.43 0.71
C VAL A 94 4.17 -8.54 1.46
N GLU A 95 4.02 -8.52 2.77
CA GLU A 95 4.54 -9.51 3.70
C GLU A 95 3.42 -10.07 4.56
N PHE A 96 3.41 -11.40 4.68
CA PHE A 96 2.59 -12.14 5.62
C PHE A 96 3.47 -12.48 6.85
N PRO A 97 3.18 -11.91 8.03
CA PRO A 97 3.95 -12.23 9.24
C PRO A 97 3.93 -13.74 9.51
N ALA A 98 5.09 -14.34 9.69
CA ALA A 98 5.23 -15.78 9.93
C ALA A 98 5.92 -16.05 11.26
N LEU A 99 5.77 -17.27 11.77
CA LEU A 99 6.49 -17.69 12.99
C LEU A 99 8.00 -17.78 12.77
N PHE A 100 8.40 -18.25 11.58
CA PHE A 100 9.79 -18.39 11.16
C PHE A 100 9.93 -17.87 9.72
N GLY A 101 11.04 -17.18 9.46
CA GLY A 101 11.31 -16.61 8.13
C GLY A 101 10.39 -15.45 7.78
N VAL A 102 10.34 -15.14 6.49
CA VAL A 102 9.49 -14.08 5.93
C VAL A 102 8.71 -14.64 4.74
N ILE A 103 7.39 -14.49 4.76
CA ILE A 103 6.53 -14.86 3.63
C ILE A 103 6.21 -13.59 2.84
N THR A 104 6.59 -13.55 1.57
CA THR A 104 6.42 -12.37 0.70
C THR A 104 5.64 -12.71 -0.56
N TRP A 105 5.00 -11.71 -1.14
CA TRP A 105 4.39 -11.80 -2.48
C TRP A 105 4.41 -10.44 -3.16
N GLU A 106 4.58 -10.42 -4.48
CA GLU A 106 4.36 -9.25 -5.32
C GLU A 106 3.65 -9.61 -6.64
N PRO A 107 2.98 -8.64 -7.30
CA PRO A 107 2.33 -8.85 -8.60
C PRO A 107 3.26 -9.50 -9.64
N GLY A 108 2.73 -10.48 -10.36
CA GLY A 108 3.50 -11.31 -11.30
C GLY A 108 3.84 -12.70 -10.74
N GLU A 109 3.81 -12.88 -9.43
CA GLU A 109 4.06 -14.17 -8.79
C GLU A 109 2.79 -15.04 -8.74
N ALA A 110 2.98 -16.34 -8.98
CA ALA A 110 1.90 -17.33 -8.93
C ALA A 110 1.52 -17.72 -7.49
N ALA A 111 2.49 -17.74 -6.57
CA ALA A 111 2.35 -18.15 -5.17
C ALA A 111 3.27 -17.30 -4.28
N VAL A 112 3.08 -17.36 -2.96
CA VAL A 112 3.97 -16.69 -2.00
C VAL A 112 5.37 -17.31 -1.99
N ARG A 113 6.37 -16.50 -1.65
CA ARG A 113 7.75 -16.94 -1.42
C ARG A 113 8.07 -16.98 0.06
N VAL A 114 8.76 -18.02 0.49
CA VAL A 114 9.32 -18.16 1.84
C VAL A 114 10.81 -17.88 1.78
N GLY A 115 11.29 -16.93 2.60
CA GLY A 115 12.70 -16.57 2.77
C GLY A 115 13.20 -16.79 4.19
#